data_AF-A0AAW2L8K0-F1
#
_entry.id   AF-A0AAW2L8K0-F1
#
_cell.length_a   1.000
_cell.length_b   1.000
_cell.length_c   1.000
_cell.angle_alpha   90.00
_cell.angle_beta   90.00
_cell.angle_gamma   90.00
#
_symmetry.space_group_name_H-M   'P 1'
#
loop_
_entity.id
_entity.type
_entity.pdbx_description
1 polymer ?
#
loop_
_entity_poly.entity_id
_entity_poly.type
_entity_poly.pdbx_seq_one_letter_code
_entity_poly.pdbx_strand_id
1 'polypeptide(L)'
;MTNTLFDLFVNHKRGRTIWNTLKSRYGGDDASRIKYIVWKWLQFQILDGKSIMDQVHEYENLVADVLSEDMKMCEILQTNVLLEKFPPSWNDYRNHLKHNKRDLMLQELISHMRTEEANRLKDKETSNSYFSIKANLVEPSESSKDRFQHKGKKFKKNVQQKS
;
A
#
# COMPACT_ATOMS: atom_id res chain seq x y z
N MET A 1 22.63 -22.59 -49.98
CA MET A 1 22.58 -21.91 -48.67
C MET A 1 22.67 -22.98 -47.61
N THR A 2 23.78 -23.05 -46.88
CA THR A 2 23.92 -23.94 -45.72
C THR A 2 23.33 -23.23 -44.51
N ASN A 3 22.41 -23.89 -43.81
CA ASN A 3 21.86 -23.36 -42.57
C ASN A 3 22.80 -23.82 -41.45
N THR A 4 23.81 -23.01 -41.16
CA THR A 4 24.90 -23.32 -40.22
C THR A 4 24.39 -23.77 -38.85
N LEU A 5 23.22 -23.29 -38.43
CA LEU A 5 22.57 -23.73 -37.20
C LEU A 5 22.07 -25.18 -37.31
N PHE A 6 21.44 -25.53 -38.44
CA PHE A 6 20.96 -26.88 -38.71
C PHE A 6 22.12 -27.87 -38.77
N ASP A 7 23.20 -27.56 -39.50
CA ASP A 7 24.36 -28.45 -39.65
C ASP A 7 25.10 -28.69 -38.31
N LEU A 8 25.12 -27.71 -37.41
CA LEU A 8 25.69 -27.83 -36.07
C LEU A 8 24.88 -28.75 -35.15
N PHE A 9 23.56 -28.76 -35.28
CA PHE A 9 22.66 -29.44 -34.34
C PHE A 9 22.01 -30.71 -34.89
N VAL A 10 22.14 -31.02 -36.19
CA VAL A 10 21.55 -32.20 -36.85
C VAL A 10 22.01 -33.52 -36.22
N ASN A 11 23.22 -33.55 -35.64
CA ASN A 11 23.77 -34.74 -34.98
C ASN A 11 23.32 -34.91 -33.52
N HIS A 12 22.63 -33.92 -32.94
CA HIS A 12 22.12 -34.02 -31.58
C HIS A 12 20.77 -34.74 -31.54
N LYS A 13 20.76 -35.96 -31.00
CA LYS A 13 19.57 -36.82 -30.90
C LYS A 13 18.52 -36.37 -29.85
N ARG A 14 18.83 -35.35 -29.04
CA ARG A 14 17.96 -34.88 -27.94
C ARG A 14 17.83 -33.37 -27.94
N GLY A 15 16.58 -32.89 -28.01
CA GLY A 15 16.26 -31.45 -27.92
C GLY A 15 16.78 -30.78 -26.65
N ARG A 16 16.84 -31.50 -25.52
CA ARG A 16 17.42 -30.98 -24.27
C ARG A 16 18.90 -30.60 -24.40
N THR A 17 19.68 -31.37 -25.15
CA THR A 17 21.11 -31.10 -25.36
C THR A 17 21.29 -29.86 -26.23
N ILE A 18 20.50 -29.75 -27.31
CA ILE A 18 20.48 -28.58 -28.19
C ILE A 18 20.11 -27.32 -27.38
N TRP A 19 19.04 -27.40 -26.58
CA TRP A 19 18.60 -26.31 -25.72
C TRP A 19 19.69 -25.86 -24.73
N ASN A 20 20.34 -26.80 -24.04
CA ASN A 20 21.41 -26.48 -23.09
C ASN A 20 22.62 -25.83 -23.78
N THR A 21 23.02 -26.32 -24.96
CA THR A 21 24.13 -25.73 -25.73
C THR A 21 23.80 -24.32 -26.22
N LEU A 22 22.58 -24.09 -26.69
CA LEU A 22 22.12 -22.77 -27.08
C LEU A 22 22.05 -21.83 -25.87
N LYS A 23 21.50 -22.28 -24.74
CA LYS A 23 21.46 -21.52 -23.49
C LYS A 23 22.89 -21.17 -23.01
N SER A 24 23.85 -22.08 -23.13
CA SER A 24 25.24 -21.80 -22.75
C SER A 24 25.95 -20.82 -23.70
N ARG A 25 25.64 -20.81 -25.00
CA ARG A 25 26.31 -19.91 -25.96
C ARG A 25 25.63 -18.56 -26.12
N TYR A 26 24.32 -18.51 -25.92
CA TYR A 26 23.48 -17.35 -26.26
C TYR A 26 22.50 -16.96 -25.15
N GLY A 27 22.35 -17.77 -24.10
CA GLY A 27 21.72 -17.32 -22.88
C GLY A 27 22.59 -16.20 -22.33
N GLY A 28 22.15 -14.95 -22.51
CA GLY A 28 22.83 -13.79 -21.98
C GLY A 28 23.13 -14.00 -20.50
N ASP A 29 24.17 -13.35 -20.01
CA ASP A 29 24.68 -13.49 -18.64
C ASP A 29 23.54 -13.57 -17.61
N ASP A 30 23.18 -14.79 -17.16
CA ASP A 30 22.11 -15.04 -16.20
C ASP A 30 22.37 -14.19 -14.93
N ALA A 31 23.65 -13.92 -14.60
CA ALA A 31 24.03 -13.04 -13.50
C ALA A 31 23.58 -11.58 -13.73
N SER A 32 23.64 -11.07 -14.95
CA SER A 32 23.13 -9.74 -15.31
C SER A 32 21.61 -9.67 -15.25
N ARG A 33 20.91 -10.74 -15.64
CA ARG A 33 19.44 -10.83 -15.54
C ARG A 33 18.98 -10.89 -14.08
N ILE A 34 19.59 -11.78 -13.29
CA ILE A 34 19.35 -11.89 -11.85
C ILE A 34 19.59 -10.53 -11.17
N LYS A 35 20.72 -9.88 -11.45
CA LYS A 35 21.05 -8.56 -10.91
C LYS A 35 19.97 -7.52 -11.24
N TYR A 36 19.45 -7.54 -12.46
CA TYR A 36 18.41 -6.61 -12.89
C TYR A 36 17.06 -6.86 -12.20
N ILE A 37 16.63 -8.11 -12.09
CA ILE A 37 15.36 -8.46 -11.43
C ILE A 37 15.42 -8.13 -9.94
N VAL A 38 16.52 -8.49 -9.27
CA VAL A 38 16.74 -8.14 -7.85
C VAL A 38 16.76 -6.62 -7.67
N TRP A 39 17.43 -5.88 -8.56
CA TRP A 39 17.41 -4.42 -8.55
C TRP A 39 15.98 -3.86 -8.67
N LYS A 40 15.17 -4.37 -9.61
CA LYS A 40 13.77 -3.97 -9.77
C LYS A 40 12.96 -4.20 -8.49
N TRP A 41 13.08 -5.39 -7.91
CA TRP A 41 12.41 -5.74 -6.66
C TRP A 41 12.80 -4.80 -5.51
N LEU A 42 14.09 -4.48 -5.38
CA LEU A 42 14.58 -3.55 -4.36
C LEU A 42 14.16 -2.09 -4.62
N GLN A 43 13.98 -1.68 -5.88
CA GLN A 43 13.54 -0.33 -6.24
C GLN A 43 12.03 -0.14 -6.20
N PHE A 44 11.25 -1.22 -6.10
CA PHE A 44 9.80 -1.14 -5.96
C PHE A 44 9.42 -0.25 -4.77
N GLN A 45 8.39 0.58 -4.94
CA GLN A 45 7.86 1.49 -3.93
C GLN A 45 6.35 1.55 -4.10
N ILE A 46 5.62 1.54 -3.00
CA ILE A 46 4.18 1.77 -3.03
C ILE A 46 3.95 3.27 -3.08
N LEU A 47 3.12 3.69 -4.01
CA LEU A 47 2.77 5.09 -4.26
C LEU A 47 1.41 5.40 -3.66
N ASP A 48 1.32 6.61 -3.11
CA ASP A 48 0.04 7.19 -2.69
C ASP A 48 -0.87 7.42 -3.91
N GLY A 49 -2.18 7.23 -3.71
CA GLY A 49 -3.21 7.51 -4.72
C GLY A 49 -3.52 6.37 -5.68
N LYS A 50 -2.76 5.28 -5.67
CA LYS A 50 -3.09 4.02 -6.35
C LYS A 50 -3.67 3.01 -5.36
N SER A 51 -4.37 1.99 -5.86
CA SER A 51 -4.78 0.88 -4.99
C SER A 51 -3.54 0.17 -4.44
N ILE A 52 -3.58 -0.14 -3.15
CA ILE A 52 -2.56 -0.93 -2.48
C ILE A 52 -2.55 -2.35 -3.03
N MET A 53 -3.72 -2.95 -3.27
CA MET A 53 -3.80 -4.32 -3.76
C MET A 53 -3.23 -4.50 -5.17
N ASP A 54 -3.42 -3.53 -6.07
CA ASP A 54 -2.79 -3.57 -7.40
C ASP A 54 -1.26 -3.56 -7.28
N GLN A 55 -0.73 -2.72 -6.39
CA GLN A 55 0.71 -2.59 -6.15
C GLN A 55 1.28 -3.80 -5.42
N VAL A 56 0.52 -4.44 -4.51
CA VAL A 56 0.89 -5.72 -3.91
C VAL A 56 1.02 -6.80 -4.97
N HIS A 57 0.13 -6.83 -5.96
CA HIS A 57 0.23 -7.79 -7.05
C HIS A 57 1.48 -7.55 -7.91
N GLU A 58 1.84 -6.29 -8.19
CA GLU A 58 3.12 -5.95 -8.82
C GLU A 58 4.32 -6.44 -8.00
N TYR A 59 4.26 -6.31 -6.67
CA TYR A 59 5.29 -6.82 -5.76
C TYR A 59 5.40 -8.34 -5.80
N GLU A 60 4.28 -9.08 -5.75
CA GLU A 60 4.25 -10.55 -5.86
C GLU A 60 4.84 -11.03 -7.18
N ASN A 61 4.58 -10.32 -8.29
CA ASN A 61 5.17 -10.62 -9.59
C ASN A 61 6.69 -10.44 -9.58
N LEU A 62 7.21 -9.38 -8.95
CA LEU A 62 8.66 -9.18 -8.81
C LEU A 62 9.32 -10.26 -7.95
N VAL A 63 8.66 -10.71 -6.87
CA VAL A 63 9.13 -11.84 -6.06
C VAL A 63 9.15 -13.12 -6.91
N ALA A 64 8.08 -13.39 -7.66
CA ALA A 64 7.98 -14.55 -8.54
C ALA A 64 9.08 -14.55 -9.62
N ASP A 65 9.38 -13.39 -10.21
CA ASP A 65 10.49 -13.23 -11.16
C ASP A 65 11.83 -13.60 -10.52
N VAL A 66 12.10 -13.16 -9.29
CA VAL A 66 13.35 -13.52 -8.57
C VAL A 66 13.40 -15.03 -8.33
N LEU A 67 12.31 -15.64 -7.87
CA LEU A 67 12.24 -17.09 -7.62
C LEU A 67 12.38 -17.91 -8.92
N SER A 68 11.96 -17.36 -10.07
CA SER A 68 12.08 -18.02 -11.38
C SER A 68 13.54 -18.17 -11.86
N GLU A 69 14.46 -17.34 -11.35
CA GLU A 69 15.89 -17.42 -11.63
C GLU A 69 16.65 -18.37 -10.67
N ASP A 70 15.95 -19.32 -10.05
CA ASP A 70 16.51 -20.29 -9.09
C ASP A 70 17.14 -19.66 -7.83
N MET A 71 16.78 -18.41 -7.54
CA MET A 71 17.18 -17.75 -6.29
C MET A 71 16.29 -18.19 -5.14
N LYS A 72 16.91 -18.67 -4.06
CA LYS A 72 16.20 -18.90 -2.79
C LYS A 72 16.02 -17.56 -2.08
N MET A 73 14.78 -17.19 -1.78
CA MET A 73 14.46 -15.97 -1.04
C MET A 73 13.71 -16.31 0.24
N CYS A 74 14.14 -15.71 1.36
CA CYS A 74 13.49 -15.88 2.65
C CYS A 74 12.15 -15.14 2.67
N GLU A 75 11.07 -15.80 3.11
CA GLU A 75 9.74 -15.19 3.22
C GLU A 75 9.74 -14.01 4.20
N ILE A 76 10.43 -14.13 5.34
CA ILE A 76 10.57 -13.03 6.31
C ILE A 76 11.22 -11.80 5.67
N LEU A 77 12.21 -11.99 4.79
CA LEU A 77 12.83 -10.88 4.07
C LEU A 77 11.85 -10.22 3.10
N GLN A 78 11.03 -11.01 2.39
CA GLN A 78 9.98 -10.49 1.51
C GLN A 78 9.00 -9.62 2.30
N THR A 79 8.47 -10.15 3.41
CA THR A 79 7.54 -9.41 4.27
C THR A 79 8.15 -8.10 4.77
N ASN A 80 9.39 -8.13 5.26
CA ASN A 80 10.06 -6.94 5.77
C ASN A 80 10.33 -5.92 4.66
N VAL A 81 10.74 -6.36 3.46
CA VAL A 81 10.91 -5.45 2.32
C VAL A 81 9.58 -4.78 1.98
N LEU A 82 8.48 -5.53 1.87
CA LEU A 82 7.15 -4.97 1.61
C LEU A 82 6.70 -4.00 2.72
N LEU A 83 6.97 -4.33 3.99
CA LEU A 83 6.70 -3.46 5.14
C LEU A 83 7.47 -2.13 5.08
N GLU A 84 8.67 -2.13 4.51
CA GLU A 84 9.46 -0.93 4.27
C GLU A 84 8.97 -0.12 3.06
N LYS A 85 8.18 -0.72 2.15
CA LYS A 85 7.68 -0.05 0.94
C LYS A 85 6.40 0.76 1.13
N PHE A 86 5.79 0.73 2.31
CA PHE A 86 4.56 1.49 2.56
C PHE A 86 4.77 2.99 2.29
N PRO A 87 3.77 3.66 1.70
CA PRO A 87 3.87 5.08 1.40
C PRO A 87 3.74 5.91 2.69
N PRO A 88 4.14 7.19 2.66
CA PRO A 88 4.05 8.08 3.83
C PRO A 88 2.65 8.16 4.45
N SER A 89 1.58 8.12 3.65
CA SER A 89 0.21 8.15 4.20
C SER A 89 -0.18 6.92 5.03
N TRP A 90 0.63 5.86 5.01
CA TRP A 90 0.46 4.64 5.77
C TRP A 90 1.46 4.48 6.93
N ASN A 91 2.23 5.52 7.25
CA ASN A 91 3.33 5.41 8.21
C ASN A 91 2.88 4.99 9.62
N ASP A 92 1.74 5.51 10.10
CA ASP A 92 1.21 5.15 11.42
C ASP A 92 0.83 3.65 11.49
N TYR A 93 0.20 3.14 10.43
CA TYR A 93 -0.15 1.73 10.32
C TYR A 93 1.10 0.85 10.23
N ARG A 94 2.09 1.25 9.41
CA ARG A 94 3.38 0.57 9.33
C ARG A 94 4.07 0.51 10.69
N ASN A 95 4.09 1.60 11.45
CA ASN A 95 4.69 1.63 12.79
C ASN A 95 3.94 0.71 13.75
N HIS A 96 2.61 0.68 13.68
CA HIS A 96 1.81 -0.27 14.45
C HIS A 96 2.20 -1.72 14.16
N LEU A 97 2.37 -2.09 12.89
CA LEU A 97 2.83 -3.42 12.50
C LEU A 97 4.26 -3.73 12.99
N LYS A 98 5.18 -2.75 12.96
CA LYS A 98 6.57 -2.91 13.45
C LYS A 98 6.67 -3.18 14.95
N HIS A 99 5.73 -2.66 15.73
CA HIS A 99 5.68 -2.90 17.18
C HIS A 99 5.06 -4.25 17.54
N ASN A 100 4.52 -4.99 16.56
CA ASN A 100 4.05 -6.34 16.78
C ASN A 100 5.24 -7.25 17.09
N LYS A 101 5.18 -7.98 18.22
CA LYS A 101 6.26 -8.86 18.68
C LYS A 101 6.36 -10.17 17.89
N ARG A 102 5.40 -10.45 17.01
CA ARG A 102 5.37 -11.65 16.18
C ARG A 102 5.83 -11.32 14.77
N ASP A 103 6.70 -12.16 14.22
CA ASP A 103 7.07 -12.10 12.80
C ASP A 103 5.83 -12.35 11.93
N LEU A 104 5.54 -11.41 11.03
CA LEU A 104 4.47 -11.54 10.06
C LEU A 104 4.95 -12.34 8.84
N MET A 105 4.14 -13.30 8.39
CA MET A 105 4.33 -13.92 7.08
C MET A 105 3.79 -13.00 5.96
N LEU A 106 4.22 -13.23 4.72
CA LEU A 106 3.91 -12.32 3.62
C LEU A 106 2.38 -12.23 3.40
N GLN A 107 1.71 -13.38 3.42
CA GLN A 107 0.26 -13.45 3.25
C GLN A 107 -0.51 -12.82 4.41
N GLU A 108 0.01 -12.90 5.65
CA GLU A 108 -0.58 -12.21 6.80
C GLU A 108 -0.50 -10.70 6.60
N LEU A 109 0.66 -10.16 6.21
CA LEU A 109 0.84 -8.74 5.90
C LEU A 109 -0.10 -8.28 4.78
N ILE A 110 -0.23 -9.05 3.69
CA ILE A 110 -1.13 -8.72 2.58
C ILE A 110 -2.60 -8.67 3.04
N SER A 111 -3.02 -9.59 3.90
CA SER A 111 -4.37 -9.59 4.48
C SER A 111 -4.63 -8.34 5.33
N HIS A 112 -3.64 -7.94 6.14
CA HIS A 112 -3.65 -6.71 6.92
C HIS A 112 -3.76 -5.47 6.02
N MET A 113 -2.96 -5.40 4.94
CA MET A 113 -3.00 -4.32 3.95
C MET A 113 -4.38 -4.18 3.29
N ARG A 114 -4.98 -5.28 2.86
CA ARG A 114 -6.32 -5.30 2.25
C ARG A 114 -7.39 -4.74 3.19
N THR A 115 -7.33 -5.17 4.46
CA THR A 115 -8.31 -4.74 5.48
C THR A 115 -8.18 -3.25 5.77
N GLU A 116 -6.95 -2.76 5.94
CA GLU A 116 -6.68 -1.35 6.19
C GLU A 116 -7.05 -0.46 5.00
N GLU A 117 -6.83 -0.91 3.76
CA GLU A 117 -7.25 -0.16 2.57
C GLU A 117 -8.77 0.01 2.54
N ALA A 118 -9.51 -1.07 2.82
CA ALA A 118 -10.97 -1.02 2.90
C ALA A 118 -11.46 -0.09 4.04
N ASN A 119 -10.79 -0.07 5.19
CA ASN A 119 -11.11 0.82 6.29
C ASN A 119 -10.93 2.30 5.89
N ARG A 120 -9.78 2.62 5.28
CA ARG A 120 -9.47 3.98 4.81
C ARG A 120 -10.45 4.48 3.76
N LEU A 121 -10.97 3.60 2.90
CA LEU A 121 -12.01 3.96 1.93
C LEU A 121 -13.33 4.30 2.63
N LYS A 122 -13.76 3.50 3.61
CA LYS A 122 -14.97 3.76 4.41
C LYS A 122 -14.89 5.06 5.22
N ASP A 123 -13.72 5.37 5.78
CA ASP A 123 -13.50 6.60 6.55
C ASP A 123 -13.58 7.84 5.65
N LYS A 124 -13.09 7.73 4.40
CA LYS A 124 -13.24 8.80 3.39
C LYS A 124 -14.70 9.02 2.99
N GLU A 125 -15.48 7.96 2.81
CA GLU A 125 -16.91 8.07 2.52
C GLU A 125 -17.69 8.70 3.68
N THR A 126 -17.39 8.25 4.91
CA THR A 126 -18.03 8.75 6.13
C THR A 126 -17.70 10.23 6.37
N SER A 127 -16.43 10.63 6.19
CA SER A 127 -16.02 12.03 6.33
C SER A 127 -16.66 12.91 5.25
N ASN A 128 -16.68 12.48 3.99
CA ASN A 128 -17.36 13.22 2.91
C ASN A 128 -18.86 13.40 3.19
N SER A 129 -19.54 12.35 3.67
CA SER A 129 -20.95 12.42 4.09
C SER A 129 -21.15 13.43 5.23
N TYR A 130 -20.30 13.40 6.26
CA TYR A 130 -20.37 14.34 7.37
C TYR A 130 -20.14 15.80 6.95
N PHE A 131 -19.18 16.06 6.06
CA PHE A 131 -18.95 17.40 5.50
C PHE A 131 -20.15 17.88 4.67
N SER A 132 -20.79 16.99 3.91
CA SER A 132 -22.01 17.32 3.15
C SER A 132 -23.20 17.64 4.07
N ILE A 133 -23.39 16.88 5.15
CA ILE A 133 -24.44 17.14 6.15
C ILE A 133 -24.22 18.50 6.85
N LYS A 134 -22.98 18.83 7.21
CA LYS A 134 -22.64 20.13 7.82
C LYS A 134 -22.87 21.31 6.88
N ALA A 135 -22.57 21.17 5.59
CA ALA A 135 -22.80 22.23 4.61
C ALA A 135 -24.29 22.56 4.41
N ASN A 136 -25.17 21.58 4.65
CA ASN A 136 -26.62 21.73 4.56
C ASN A 136 -27.28 22.18 5.87
N LEU A 137 -26.52 22.35 6.96
CA LEU A 137 -27.03 22.88 8.23
C LEU A 137 -26.99 24.42 8.19
N VAL A 138 -28.06 25.03 7.67
CA VAL A 138 -28.33 26.47 7.89
C VAL A 138 -28.70 26.66 9.35
N GLU A 139 -27.82 27.29 10.14
CA GLU A 139 -28.19 27.83 11.45
C GLU A 139 -29.32 28.86 11.23
N PRO A 140 -30.48 28.74 11.91
CA PRO A 140 -31.45 29.81 11.88
C PRO A 140 -30.84 31.00 12.62
N SER A 141 -30.49 32.04 11.87
CA SER A 141 -30.10 33.33 12.42
C SER A 141 -31.31 33.98 13.09
N GLU A 142 -31.58 33.66 14.35
CA GLU A 142 -32.50 34.46 15.17
C GLU A 142 -31.81 35.76 15.59
N SER A 143 -31.79 36.69 14.65
CA SER A 143 -31.69 38.11 14.97
C SER A 143 -32.91 38.81 14.38
N SER A 144 -33.91 39.09 15.23
CA SER A 144 -34.85 40.19 15.04
C SER A 144 -35.53 40.53 16.36
N LYS A 145 -35.14 41.69 16.89
CA LYS A 145 -35.85 42.47 17.90
C LYS A 145 -37.31 42.67 17.45
N ASP A 146 -38.31 42.44 18.30
CA ASP A 146 -39.19 43.56 18.63
C ASP A 146 -39.97 43.45 19.96
N ARG A 147 -40.28 44.67 20.44
CA ARG A 147 -40.86 45.15 21.69
C ARG A 147 -42.14 44.45 22.16
N PHE A 148 -42.18 44.10 23.46
CA PHE A 148 -43.38 44.33 24.28
C PHE A 148 -42.99 44.76 25.70
N GLN A 149 -43.29 46.03 26.01
CA GLN A 149 -43.31 46.55 27.37
C GLN A 149 -44.60 46.09 28.06
N HIS A 150 -44.53 45.59 29.29
CA HIS A 150 -45.44 46.06 30.35
C HIS A 150 -44.96 45.71 31.78
N LYS A 151 -44.75 46.80 32.54
CA LYS A 151 -45.06 47.00 33.97
C LYS A 151 -44.54 46.00 35.02
N GLY A 152 -43.39 46.35 35.59
CA GLY A 152 -43.31 46.86 36.97
C GLY A 152 -43.45 45.88 38.14
N LYS A 153 -42.35 45.71 38.90
CA LYS A 153 -42.28 46.01 40.34
C LYS A 153 -40.82 45.96 40.82
N LYS A 154 -40.39 47.06 41.45
CA LYS A 154 -39.12 47.22 42.16
C LYS A 154 -39.12 46.37 43.43
N PHE A 155 -38.02 45.69 43.74
CA PHE A 155 -37.56 45.50 45.11
C PHE A 155 -36.03 45.64 45.19
N LYS A 156 -35.57 46.35 46.21
CA LYS A 156 -34.20 46.84 46.43
C LYS A 156 -33.28 45.81 47.11
N LYS A 157 -32.00 45.85 46.70
CA LYS A 157 -30.70 45.62 47.39
C LYS A 157 -30.63 44.89 48.74
N ASN A 158 -29.64 43.99 48.87
CA ASN A 158 -28.36 44.17 49.63
C ASN A 158 -27.50 42.89 49.48
N VAL A 159 -26.29 42.92 48.89
CA VAL A 159 -24.94 43.08 49.50
C VAL A 159 -24.73 42.27 50.79
N GLN A 160 -23.87 41.23 50.75
CA GLN A 160 -22.61 41.15 51.51
C GLN A 160 -21.76 39.90 51.18
N GLN A 161 -20.44 40.15 51.18
CA GLN A 161 -19.33 39.20 51.05
C GLN A 161 -19.01 38.48 52.37
N LYS A 162 -18.13 37.47 52.23
CA LYS A 162 -17.24 36.80 53.22
C LYS A 162 -17.82 35.57 53.93
N SER A 163 -17.18 34.43 53.72
CA SER A 163 -15.95 34.11 54.46
C SER A 163 -14.97 33.32 53.61
#